data_AF-A0A967RUJ5-F1
#
_entry.id   AF-A0A967RUJ5-F1
#
_cell.length_a   1.000
_cell.length_b   1.000
_cell.length_c   1.000
_cell.angle_alpha   90.00
_cell.angle_beta   90.00
_cell.angle_gamma   90.00
#
_symmetry.space_group_name_H-M   'P 1'
#
loop_
_entity.id
_entity.type
_entity.pdbx_description
1 polymer ?
#
loop_
_entity_poly.entity_id
_entity_poly.type
_entity_poly.pdbx_seq_one_letter_code
_entity_poly.pdbx_strand_id
1 'polypeptide(L)' 'DDKLDLGYILPESGPLAFLGAPQITGVEMAVEDINAAGGVLGQDVTLASGDEAGDAAIARDTAARHINA' A
#
# COMPACT_ATOMS: atom_id res chain seq x y z
N ASP A 1 -5.68 11.63 -14.63
CA ASP A 1 -4.66 12.41 -13.91
C ASP A 1 -3.38 11.62 -13.86
N ASP A 2 -2.24 12.30 -13.95
CA ASP A 2 -0.89 11.71 -14.01
C ASP A 2 -0.32 11.38 -12.62
N LYS A 3 -1.11 11.59 -11.56
CA LYS A 3 -0.73 11.29 -10.17
C LYS A 3 -0.64 9.78 -9.97
N LEU A 4 0.43 9.32 -9.32
CA LEU A 4 0.56 7.93 -8.92
C LEU A 4 -0.18 7.69 -7.59
N ASP A 5 -1.31 7.01 -7.67
CA ASP A 5 -2.01 6.48 -6.50
C ASP A 5 -1.58 5.02 -6.26
N LEU A 6 -0.81 4.80 -5.19
CA LEU A 6 -0.20 3.51 -4.87
C LEU A 6 -1.05 2.75 -3.83
N GLY A 7 -1.50 1.55 -4.16
CA GLY A 7 -2.12 0.64 -3.20
C GLY A 7 -1.15 -0.47 -2.76
N TYR A 8 -1.16 -0.82 -1.46
CA TYR A 8 -0.52 -2.05 -0.98
C TYR A 8 -1.54 -3.03 -0.41
N ILE A 9 -1.13 -4.30 -0.38
CA ILE A 9 -1.84 -5.38 0.32
C ILE A 9 -0.81 -6.16 1.13
N LEU A 10 -0.88 -6.07 2.45
CA LEU A 10 0.10 -6.61 3.40
C LEU A 10 -0.65 -7.31 4.56
N PRO A 11 0.02 -8.19 5.34
CA PRO A 11 -0.62 -8.88 6.45
C PRO A 11 -0.79 -7.93 7.64
N GLU A 12 -1.88 -7.17 7.66
CA GLU A 12 -2.25 -6.30 8.78
C GLU A 12 -2.96 -7.11 9.89
N SER A 13 -3.64 -8.19 9.50
CA SER A 13 -4.24 -9.16 10.42
C SER A 13 -3.91 -10.61 10.04
N GLY A 14 -4.49 -11.57 10.79
CA GLY A 14 -4.30 -12.99 10.55
C GLY A 14 -2.98 -13.58 11.09
N PRO A 15 -2.63 -14.83 10.71
CA PRO A 15 -1.54 -15.58 11.32
C PRO A 15 -0.14 -14.99 11.08
N LEU A 16 0.02 -14.17 10.04
CA LEU A 16 1.28 -13.57 9.64
C LEU A 16 1.40 -12.08 9.98
N ALA A 17 0.46 -11.53 10.76
CA ALA A 17 0.43 -10.09 11.09
C ALA A 17 1.71 -9.56 11.76
N PHE A 18 2.49 -10.44 12.39
CA PHE A 18 3.80 -10.08 12.96
C PHE A 18 4.82 -9.61 11.90
N LEU A 19 4.60 -9.93 10.61
CA LEU A 19 5.37 -9.45 9.48
C LEU A 19 4.90 -8.06 8.98
N GLY A 20 3.68 -7.65 9.31
CA GLY A 20 3.04 -6.47 8.72
C GLY A 20 3.74 -5.16 9.09
N ALA A 21 3.97 -4.91 10.37
CA ALA A 21 4.56 -3.65 10.85
C ALA A 21 5.85 -3.24 10.10
N PRO A 22 6.91 -4.08 10.01
CA PRO A 22 8.12 -3.70 9.28
C PRO A 22 7.90 -3.53 7.77
N GLN A 23 6.94 -4.24 7.17
CA GLN A 23 6.62 -4.09 5.74
C GLN A 23 5.89 -2.77 5.46
N ILE A 24 4.90 -2.42 6.28
CA ILE A 24 4.14 -1.17 6.18
C ILE A 24 5.08 0.02 6.34
N THR A 25 5.91 0.02 7.39
CA THR A 25 6.91 1.09 7.59
C THR A 25 7.87 1.20 6.41
N GLY A 26 8.26 0.09 5.78
CA GLY A 26 9.09 0.12 4.58
C GLY A 26 8.41 0.80 3.38
N VAL A 27 7.11 0.58 3.18
CA VAL A 27 6.32 1.25 2.14
C VAL A 27 6.17 2.74 2.44
N GLU A 28 5.84 3.09 3.69
CA GLU A 28 5.68 4.48 4.12
C GLU A 28 6.97 5.29 3.95
N MET A 29 8.10 4.74 4.40
CA MET A 29 9.41 5.37 4.23
C MET A 29 9.76 5.57 2.75
N ALA A 30 9.50 4.58 1.91
CA ALA A 30 9.77 4.70 0.48
C ALA A 30 8.92 5.80 -0.18
N VAL A 31 7.64 5.92 0.20
CA VAL A 31 6.76 7.00 -0.30
C VAL A 31 7.20 8.36 0.22
N GLU A 32 7.61 8.45 1.49
CA GLU A 32 8.16 9.68 2.06
C GLU A 32 9.40 10.14 1.30
N ASP A 33 10.36 9.25 1.05
CA ASP A 33 11.58 9.54 0.29
C ASP A 33 11.25 9.99 -1.15
N ILE A 34 10.30 9.32 -1.82
CA ILE A 34 9.86 9.68 -3.17
C ILE A 34 9.23 11.08 -3.20
N ASN A 35 8.33 11.37 -2.28
CA ASN A 35 7.64 12.66 -2.22
C ASN A 35 8.63 13.79 -1.84
N ALA A 36 9.55 13.53 -0.92
CA ALA A 36 10.63 14.46 -0.58
C ALA A 36 11.56 14.76 -1.78
N ALA A 37 11.72 13.80 -2.70
CA ALA A 37 12.48 13.98 -3.95
C ALA A 37 11.70 14.71 -5.06
N GLY A 38 10.48 15.18 -4.80
CA GLY A 38 9.62 15.89 -5.77
C GLY A 38 8.53 15.02 -6.41
N GLY A 39 8.31 13.81 -5.89
CA GLY A 39 7.22 12.94 -6.30
C GLY A 39 7.42 12.28 -7.67
N VAL A 40 6.34 11.71 -8.19
CA VAL A 40 6.30 11.06 -9.51
C VAL A 40 5.62 12.02 -10.49
N LEU A 41 6.29 12.32 -11.60
CA LEU A 41 5.82 13.30 -12.59
C LEU A 41 5.53 14.69 -11.97
N GLY A 42 6.25 15.04 -10.90
CA GLY A 42 6.10 16.30 -10.18
C GLY A 42 4.86 16.36 -9.27
N GLN A 43 4.29 15.21 -8.90
CA GLN A 43 3.15 15.08 -8.01
C GLN A 43 3.45 14.08 -6.88
N ASP A 44 2.98 14.37 -5.67
CA ASP A 44 3.10 13.46 -4.53
C ASP A 44 2.32 12.16 -4.77
N VAL A 45 2.97 11.04 -4.47
CA VAL A 45 2.37 9.72 -4.44
C VAL A 45 1.39 9.63 -3.27
N THR A 46 0.19 9.10 -3.50
CA THR A 46 -0.71 8.71 -2.41
C THR A 46 -0.58 7.24 -2.09
N LEU A 47 -0.96 6.87 -0.86
CA LEU A 47 -0.94 5.51 -0.39
C LEU A 47 -2.34 5.06 0.04
N ALA A 48 -2.76 3.89 -0.45
CA ALA A 48 -3.95 3.19 0.01
C ALA A 48 -3.55 1.85 0.67
N SER A 49 -3.85 1.70 1.96
CA SER A 49 -3.57 0.47 2.71
C SER A 49 -4.59 -0.63 2.46
N GLY A 50 -4.20 -1.87 2.72
CA GLY A 50 -5.02 -3.03 2.48
C GLY A 50 -4.49 -4.27 3.20
N ASP A 51 -5.40 -4.99 3.86
CA ASP A 51 -5.09 -6.24 4.54
C ASP A 51 -5.31 -7.44 3.62
N GLU A 52 -4.41 -8.43 3.66
CA GLU A 52 -4.66 -9.77 3.12
C GLU A 52 -5.18 -10.77 4.16
N ALA A 53 -5.00 -10.54 5.46
CA ALA A 53 -5.36 -11.44 6.56
C ALA A 53 -4.81 -12.88 6.47
N GLY A 54 -3.84 -13.13 5.58
CA GLY A 54 -3.41 -14.48 5.20
C GLY A 54 -4.45 -15.29 4.41
N ASP A 55 -5.42 -14.61 3.78
CA ASP A 55 -6.52 -15.21 3.02
C ASP A 55 -6.60 -14.64 1.60
N ALA A 56 -6.54 -15.52 0.60
CA ALA A 56 -6.50 -15.13 -0.81
C ALA A 56 -7.79 -14.45 -1.30
N ALA A 57 -8.95 -14.74 -0.70
CA ALA A 57 -10.20 -14.08 -1.05
C ALA A 57 -10.21 -12.65 -0.53
N ILE A 58 -9.77 -12.42 0.71
CA ILE A 58 -9.63 -11.07 1.28
C ILE A 58 -8.62 -10.26 0.46
N ALA A 59 -7.46 -10.82 0.14
CA ALA A 59 -6.47 -10.16 -0.70
C ALA A 59 -7.02 -9.73 -2.07
N ARG A 60 -7.78 -10.62 -2.74
CA ARG A 60 -8.43 -10.32 -4.02
C ARG A 60 -9.47 -9.21 -3.87
N ASP A 61 -10.29 -9.25 -2.84
CA ASP A 61 -11.36 -8.27 -2.63
C ASP A 61 -10.77 -6.90 -2.27
N THR A 62 -9.67 -6.86 -1.50
CA THR A 62 -8.87 -5.67 -1.24
C THR A 62 -8.25 -5.11 -2.53
N ALA A 63 -7.69 -5.96 -3.40
CA ALA A 63 -7.17 -5.53 -4.70
C ALA A 63 -8.27 -4.92 -5.58
N ALA A 64 -9.45 -5.54 -5.62
CA ALA A 64 -10.59 -5.01 -6.35
C ALA A 64 -11.05 -3.66 -5.80
N ARG A 65 -11.03 -3.47 -4.47
CA ARG A 65 -11.34 -2.16 -3.84
C ARG A 65 -10.34 -1.08 -4.29
N HIS A 66 -9.04 -1.38 -4.31
CA HIS A 66 -8.01 -0.43 -4.74
C HIS A 66 -8.14 -0.02 -6.21
N ILE A 67 -8.50 -0.95 -7.09
CA ILE A 67 -8.65 -0.66 -8.53
C ILE A 67 -9.91 0.18 -8.83
N ASN A 68 -10.97 0.02 -8.04
CA ASN A 68 -12.25 0.69 -8.24
C ASN A 68 -12.43 1.96 -7.39
N ALA A 69 -11.38 2.41 -6.71
CA ALA A 69 -11.39 3.60 -5.85
C ALA A 69 -11.40 4.91 -6.65
#